data_AF-A0A354V0Q4-F1
#
_entry.id   AF-A0A354V0Q4-F1
#
_cell.length_a   1.000
_cell.length_b   1.000
_cell.length_c   1.000
_cell.angle_alpha   90.00
_cell.angle_beta   90.00
_cell.angle_gamma   90.00
#
_symmetry.space_group_name_H-M   'P 1'
#
loop_
_entity.id
_entity.type
_entity.pdbx_description
1 polymer ?
#
loop_
_entity_poly.entity_id
_entity_poly.type
_entity_poly.pdbx_seq_one_letter_code
_entity_poly.pdbx_strand_id
1 'polypeptide(L)'
;MDDRNAASAIWSTIAGFHSGDNATIWGVTQAGFTIDWLDGQGANGATGLTASFTAPGAPAVDMTLAGFTTADLSNGRLAVSFGTSPDEPGLAGSPYMNIRAT
;
A
#
# COMPACT_ATOMS: atom_id res chain seq x y z
N MET A 1 2.89 6.83 4.71
CA MET A 1 4.30 6.96 4.31
C MET A 1 4.39 8.19 3.41
N ASP A 2 5.02 9.27 3.86
CA ASP A 2 5.32 10.43 3.03
C ASP A 2 6.68 10.96 3.50
N ASP A 3 7.74 10.50 2.83
CA ASP A 3 9.07 11.08 2.95
C ASP A 3 9.56 11.39 1.53
N ARG A 4 9.40 12.65 1.15
CA ARG A 4 9.69 13.14 -0.21
C ARG A 4 11.19 13.19 -0.51
N ASN A 5 12.03 12.99 0.50
CA ASN A 5 13.48 13.01 0.40
C ASN A 5 14.11 11.71 0.92
N ALA A 6 13.35 10.62 0.94
CA ALA A 6 13.86 9.33 1.36
C ALA A 6 15.14 8.98 0.59
N ALA A 7 16.23 8.72 1.31
CA ALA A 7 17.51 8.27 0.74
C ALA A 7 17.67 6.74 0.79
N SER A 8 16.76 6.06 1.48
CA SER A 8 16.74 4.61 1.66
C SER A 8 15.29 4.12 1.65
N ALA A 9 15.11 2.80 1.60
CA ALA A 9 13.78 2.21 1.72
C ALA A 9 13.11 2.67 3.02
N ILE A 10 11.81 2.96 2.95
CA ILE A 10 10.99 3.35 4.10
C ILE A 10 9.88 2.34 4.31
N TRP A 11 9.48 2.16 5.56
CA TRP A 11 8.53 1.12 5.94
C TRP A 11 7.46 1.70 6.87
N SER A 12 6.21 1.28 6.72
CA SER A 12 5.18 1.44 7.76
C SER A 12 4.38 0.16 7.99
N THR A 13 4.00 -0.08 9.24
CA THR A 13 3.12 -1.18 9.62
C THR A 13 1.80 -0.62 10.11
N ILE A 14 0.70 -1.06 9.51
CA ILE A 14 -0.66 -0.77 9.95
C ILE A 14 -1.11 -1.94 10.82
N ALA A 15 -1.13 -1.69 12.14
CA ALA A 15 -1.67 -2.62 13.11
C ALA A 15 -3.17 -2.40 13.30
N GLY A 16 -3.92 -3.48 13.53
CA GLY A 16 -5.36 -3.40 13.81
C GLY A 16 -6.25 -3.12 12.61
N PHE A 17 -5.76 -3.28 11.37
CA PHE A 17 -6.58 -3.17 10.17
C PHE A 17 -7.63 -4.31 10.14
N HIS A 18 -8.91 -3.98 9.98
CA HIS A 18 -10.01 -4.94 10.07
C HIS A 18 -11.11 -4.68 9.04
N SER A 19 -12.09 -5.60 8.95
CA SER A 19 -13.25 -5.46 8.05
C SER A 19 -13.90 -4.08 8.19
N GLY A 20 -14.16 -3.43 7.05
CA GLY A 20 -14.66 -2.07 6.96
C GLY A 20 -13.58 -1.00 6.76
N ASP A 21 -12.31 -1.31 7.05
CA ASP A 21 -11.21 -0.37 6.90
C ASP A 21 -10.73 -0.25 5.45
N ASN A 22 -10.14 0.92 5.15
CA ASN A 22 -9.51 1.21 3.87
C ASN A 22 -8.15 1.88 4.09
N ALA A 23 -7.15 1.44 3.34
CA ALA A 23 -5.86 2.09 3.23
C ALA A 23 -5.70 2.66 1.82
N THR A 24 -5.47 3.97 1.71
CA THR A 24 -5.22 4.65 0.43
C THR A 24 -3.76 5.04 0.33
N ILE A 25 -3.12 4.60 -0.75
CA ILE A 25 -1.75 4.91 -1.10
C ILE A 25 -1.79 5.86 -2.31
N TRP A 26 -1.40 7.11 -2.08
CA TRP A 26 -1.43 8.17 -3.08
C TRP A 26 -0.19 8.15 -3.99
N GLY A 27 -0.37 8.60 -5.23
CA GLY A 27 0.71 8.70 -6.22
C GLY A 27 1.06 7.38 -6.90
N VAL A 28 0.38 6.28 -6.55
CA VAL A 28 0.63 4.95 -7.11
C VAL A 28 -0.28 4.70 -8.30
N THR A 29 0.31 4.29 -9.42
CA THR A 29 -0.41 3.75 -10.58
C THR A 29 0.03 2.31 -10.81
N GLN A 30 -0.86 1.49 -11.38
CA GLN A 30 -0.55 0.09 -11.68
C GLN A 30 0.62 -0.09 -12.66
N ALA A 31 0.83 0.86 -13.57
CA ALA A 31 1.90 0.80 -14.57
C ALA A 31 3.21 1.48 -14.11
N GLY A 32 3.14 2.38 -13.12
CA GLY A 32 4.29 3.15 -12.66
C GLY A 32 5.13 2.45 -11.59
N PHE A 33 4.62 1.38 -10.99
CA PHE A 33 5.26 0.66 -9.89
C PHE A 33 5.17 -0.85 -10.08
N THR A 34 6.23 -1.55 -9.69
CA THR A 34 6.14 -2.97 -9.35
C THR A 34 5.70 -3.10 -7.90
N ILE A 35 4.73 -3.97 -7.64
CA ILE A 35 4.17 -4.21 -6.30
C ILE A 35 4.36 -5.69 -5.98
N ASP A 36 5.30 -5.97 -5.08
CA ASP A 36 5.55 -7.32 -4.58
C ASP A 36 4.83 -7.53 -3.25
N TRP A 37 4.14 -8.67 -3.14
CA TRP A 37 3.42 -9.05 -1.93
C TRP A 37 4.18 -10.13 -1.17
N LEU A 38 4.52 -9.85 0.08
CA LEU A 38 5.41 -10.68 0.90
C LEU A 38 4.72 -11.02 2.23
N ASP A 39 4.61 -12.31 2.52
CA ASP A 39 4.05 -12.80 3.78
C ASP A 39 5.07 -12.79 4.92
N GLY A 40 4.55 -12.63 6.15
CA GLY A 40 5.33 -12.75 7.39
C GLY A 40 6.31 -11.60 7.65
N GLN A 41 6.22 -10.53 6.88
CA GLN A 41 7.06 -9.34 7.00
C GLN A 41 6.45 -8.32 7.98
N GLY A 42 7.25 -7.39 8.50
CA GLY A 42 6.79 -6.30 9.37
C GLY A 42 7.58 -6.17 10.68
N ALA A 43 7.21 -5.19 11.50
CA ALA A 43 7.80 -5.01 12.81
C ALA A 43 7.49 -6.19 13.75
N ASN A 44 8.38 -6.44 14.72
CA ASN A 44 8.19 -7.51 15.71
C ASN A 44 6.86 -7.33 16.46
N GLY A 45 6.05 -8.38 16.53
CA GLY A 45 4.70 -8.35 17.12
C GLY A 45 3.61 -7.76 16.23
N ALA A 46 3.94 -7.32 15.01
CA ALA A 46 3.00 -6.75 14.04
C ALA A 46 3.30 -7.21 12.59
N THR A 47 3.69 -8.48 12.45
CA THR A 47 3.97 -9.09 11.13
C THR A 47 2.70 -9.41 10.36
N GLY A 48 2.78 -9.48 9.04
CA GLY A 48 1.66 -9.82 8.18
C GLY A 48 2.02 -9.69 6.70
N LEU A 49 1.08 -9.19 5.91
CA LEU A 49 1.22 -9.01 4.47
C LEU A 49 1.88 -7.68 4.18
N THR A 50 3.05 -7.69 3.54
CA THR A 50 3.73 -6.47 3.11
C THR A 50 3.63 -6.26 1.62
N ALA A 51 3.17 -5.08 1.20
CA ALA A 51 3.34 -4.58 -0.15
C ALA A 51 4.66 -3.81 -0.23
N SER A 52 5.56 -4.23 -1.11
CA SER A 52 6.77 -3.48 -1.47
C SER A 52 6.55 -2.78 -2.82
N PHE A 53 6.58 -1.46 -2.80
CA PHE A 53 6.40 -0.61 -3.96
C PHE A 53 7.78 -0.18 -4.48
N THR A 54 8.11 -0.55 -5.71
CA THR A 54 9.38 -0.19 -6.35
C THR A 54 9.16 0.54 -7.67
N ALA A 55 10.00 1.55 -7.93
CA ALA A 55 10.03 2.30 -9.18
C ALA A 55 11.48 2.68 -9.53
N PRO A 56 11.84 2.81 -10.83
CA PRO A 56 13.19 3.19 -11.22
C PRO A 56 13.63 4.53 -10.63
N GLY A 57 14.83 4.56 -10.04
CA GLY A 57 15.42 5.79 -9.50
C GLY A 57 14.85 6.27 -8.17
N ALA A 58 13.96 5.50 -7.52
CA ALA A 58 13.41 5.79 -6.20
C ALA A 58 13.70 4.63 -5.22
N PRO A 59 13.92 4.91 -3.93
CA PRO A 59 13.94 3.86 -2.92
C PRO A 59 12.59 3.14 -2.80
N ALA A 60 12.62 1.89 -2.35
CA ALA A 60 11.41 1.13 -2.09
C ALA A 60 10.58 1.76 -0.97
N VAL A 61 9.25 1.63 -1.07
CA VAL A 61 8.32 1.99 0.00
C VAL A 61 7.58 0.72 0.39
N ASP A 62 7.59 0.38 1.66
CA ASP A 62 7.01 -0.87 2.16
C ASP A 62 5.86 -0.60 3.13
N MET A 63 4.77 -1.34 2.96
CA MET A 63 3.61 -1.26 3.85
C MET A 63 3.17 -2.64 4.31
N THR A 64 3.22 -2.90 5.62
CA THR A 64 2.66 -4.13 6.21
C THR A 64 1.23 -3.90 6.72
N LEU A 65 0.31 -4.80 6.37
CA LEU A 65 -0.96 -5.00 7.04
C LEU A 65 -0.80 -6.17 8.02
N ALA A 66 -0.71 -5.87 9.32
CA ALA A 66 -0.45 -6.89 10.34
C ALA A 66 -1.59 -7.91 10.40
N GLY A 67 -1.25 -9.20 10.51
CA GLY A 67 -2.23 -10.29 10.61
C GLY A 67 -2.88 -10.73 9.30
N PHE A 68 -2.53 -10.11 8.16
CA PHE A 68 -2.95 -10.56 6.83
C PHE A 68 -1.87 -11.39 6.13
N THR A 69 -2.26 -12.07 5.06
CA THR A 69 -1.38 -12.83 4.15
C THR A 69 -1.83 -12.68 2.70
N THR A 70 -1.03 -13.16 1.74
CA THR A 70 -1.37 -13.21 0.32
C THR A 70 -2.64 -14.02 0.06
N ALA A 71 -2.95 -15.00 0.90
CA ALA A 71 -4.21 -15.75 0.83
C ALA A 71 -5.44 -14.84 0.98
N ASP A 72 -5.32 -13.75 1.75
CA ASP A 72 -6.41 -12.80 1.99
C ASP A 72 -6.75 -11.96 0.76
N LEU A 73 -5.79 -11.77 -0.16
CA LEU A 73 -6.04 -11.15 -1.47
C LEU A 73 -6.89 -12.07 -2.38
N SER A 74 -6.74 -13.39 -2.22
CA SER A 74 -7.43 -14.38 -3.07
C SER A 74 -8.80 -14.80 -2.52
N ASN A 75 -8.97 -14.79 -1.20
CA ASN A 75 -10.21 -15.21 -0.54
C ASN A 75 -11.22 -14.06 -0.36
N GLY A 76 -10.83 -12.83 -0.74
CA GLY A 76 -11.70 -11.65 -0.67
C GLY A 76 -11.75 -10.97 0.69
N ARG A 77 -10.90 -11.32 1.66
CA ARG A 77 -10.73 -10.54 2.90
C ARG A 77 -9.99 -9.23 2.66
N LEU A 78 -9.15 -9.16 1.64
CA LEU A 78 -8.55 -7.94 1.12
C LEU A 78 -8.89 -7.77 -0.35
N ALA A 79 -9.25 -6.55 -0.74
CA ALA A 79 -9.45 -6.17 -2.14
C ALA A 79 -8.55 -4.98 -2.48
N VAL A 80 -7.86 -5.08 -3.62
CA VAL A 80 -7.02 -4.01 -4.17
C VAL A 80 -7.72 -3.38 -5.36
N SER A 81 -7.72 -2.05 -5.42
CA SER A 81 -8.21 -1.29 -6.57
C SER A 81 -7.31 -0.08 -6.84
N PHE A 82 -7.35 0.42 -8.07
CA PHE A 82 -6.66 1.65 -8.45
C PHE A 82 -7.68 2.66 -8.96
N GLY A 83 -7.37 3.93 -8.77
CA GLY A 83 -8.22 5.01 -9.25
C GLY A 83 -7.47 6.33 -9.34
N THR A 84 -8.22 7.37 -9.68
CA THR A 84 -7.77 8.76 -9.66
C THR A 84 -8.80 9.56 -8.88
N SER A 85 -8.37 10.44 -7.99
CA SER A 85 -9.31 11.37 -7.33
C SER A 85 -9.95 12.29 -8.37
N PRO A 86 -11.11 12.90 -8.07
CA PRO A 86 -11.63 13.97 -8.91
C PRO A 86 -10.62 15.11 -9.06
N ASP A 87 -10.74 15.83 -10.17
CA ASP A 87 -10.11 17.14 -10.33
C ASP A 87 -10.80 18.14 -9.41
N GLU A 88 -10.01 19.03 -8.80
CA GLU A 88 -10.49 20.19 -8.06
C GLU A 88 -10.19 21.48 -8.86
N PRO A 89 -10.85 22.61 -8.62
CA PRO A 89 -10.58 23.85 -9.36
C PRO A 89 -9.11 24.25 -9.33
N GLY A 90 -8.42 24.10 -10.47
CA GLY A 90 -7.00 24.40 -10.64
C GLY A 90 -6.03 23.30 -10.20
N LEU A 91 -6.52 22.11 -9.81
CA LEU A 91 -5.70 20.99 -9.34
C LEU A 91 -6.16 19.68 -10.00
N ALA A 92 -5.27 19.02 -10.73
CA ALA A 92 -5.56 17.71 -11.29
C ALA A 92 -5.70 16.66 -10.19
N GLY A 93 -6.55 15.66 -10.43
CA GLY A 93 -6.71 14.50 -9.58
C GLY A 93 -5.43 13.70 -9.41
N SER A 94 -5.28 13.07 -8.25
CA SER A 94 -4.12 12.24 -7.92
C SER A 94 -4.45 10.75 -8.11
N PRO A 95 -3.57 9.99 -8.78
CA PRO A 95 -3.72 8.54 -8.83
C PRO A 95 -3.55 7.96 -7.42
N TYR A 96 -4.23 6.86 -7.16
CA TYR A 96 -4.11 6.12 -5.92
C TYR A 96 -4.31 4.62 -6.12
N MET A 97 -3.76 3.86 -5.19
CA MET A 97 -4.13 2.48 -4.91
C MET A 97 -4.93 2.45 -3.60
N ASN A 98 -6.01 1.70 -3.57
CA ASN A 98 -6.81 1.47 -2.38
C ASN A 98 -6.81 -0.01 -2.02
N ILE A 99 -6.61 -0.31 -0.74
CA ILE A 99 -6.73 -1.64 -0.16
C ILE A 99 -7.88 -1.60 0.84
N ARG A 100 -8.88 -2.44 0.64
CA ARG A 100 -10.05 -2.55 1.52
C ARG A 100 -10.07 -3.90 2.21
N ALA A 101 -10.32 -3.89 3.51
CA ALA A 101 -10.64 -5.10 4.26
C ALA A 101 -12.16 -5.33 4.31
N THR A 102 -12.58 -6.57 4.06
CA THR A 102 -13.99 -6.99 3.98
C THR A 102 -14.33 -8.07 4.99
#